data_AF-A0A8T3B6J7-F1
#
_entry.id   AF-A0A8T3B6J7-F1
#
_cell.length_a   1.000
_cell.length_b   1.000
_cell.length_c   1.000
_cell.angle_alpha   90.00
_cell.angle_beta   90.00
_cell.angle_gamma   90.00
#
_symmetry.space_group_name_H-M   'P 1'
#
loop_
_entity.id
_entity.type
_entity.pdbx_description
1 polymer ?
#
loop_
_entity_poly.entity_id
_entity_poly.type
_entity_poly.pdbx_seq_one_letter_code
_entity_poly.pdbx_strand_id
1 'polypeptide(L)'
;MMVDKNVQPGWSTYCTLANIYTRSGLVDKAFTALGIAKNKLSMTKRLGYSFVMTNYAALGDKEGFLRLWEFSKRVGGKIPCGNYMSVISCLVKLGEIPEAEGVFRTWESQCWKYDIRVPNILLAAHMRNGCMDKVELLLFHALKKGANPNYKTWEILMEGWVKSKQMEKVVEAMKKGLSMVKHCIWRPPPEILLAIAEHYKEFQNVDDAKRFVKVLRRLHLMNLHLYKSFVRMHIEAKRMTPNIVKMMDRDGIEPDEEIRLLIKQMDSICID
;
A
#
# COMPACT_ATOMS: atom_id res chain seq x y z
N MET A 1 11.25 -33.95 -5.01
CA MET A 1 12.49 -33.18 -5.23
C MET A 1 13.66 -34.15 -5.13
N MET A 2 14.43 -34.33 -6.21
CA MET A 2 15.70 -35.05 -6.11
C MET A 2 16.68 -34.19 -5.33
N VAL A 3 17.22 -34.72 -4.23
CA VAL A 3 18.22 -34.04 -3.41
C VAL A 3 19.56 -34.19 -4.10
N ASP A 4 19.98 -33.18 -4.85
CA ASP A 4 21.37 -33.05 -5.28
C ASP A 4 22.23 -32.79 -4.04
N LYS A 5 23.06 -33.78 -3.68
CA LYS A 5 23.93 -33.74 -2.49
C LYS A 5 25.01 -32.65 -2.57
N ASN A 6 25.21 -32.05 -3.74
CA ASN A 6 26.20 -31.00 -3.96
C ASN A 6 25.65 -29.58 -3.73
N VAL A 7 24.34 -29.40 -3.60
CA VAL A 7 23.73 -28.08 -3.37
C VAL A 7 23.61 -27.83 -1.87
N GLN A 8 24.52 -27.01 -1.35
CA GLN A 8 24.48 -26.57 0.05
C GLN A 8 23.48 -25.44 0.26
N PRO A 9 22.47 -25.59 1.15
CA PRO A 9 21.52 -24.52 1.42
C PRO A 9 22.20 -23.26 1.97
N GLY A 10 21.96 -22.12 1.30
CA GLY A 10 22.41 -20.80 1.72
C GLY A 10 21.48 -20.12 2.72
N TRP A 11 21.84 -18.92 3.17
CA TRP A 11 21.04 -18.13 4.12
C TRP A 11 19.58 -17.93 3.65
N SER A 12 19.34 -17.82 2.34
CA SER A 12 18.01 -17.62 1.76
C SER A 12 17.08 -18.82 2.00
N THR A 13 17.60 -20.05 1.93
CA THR A 13 16.82 -21.27 2.18
C THR A 13 16.34 -21.30 3.63
N TYR A 14 17.23 -20.96 4.56
CA TYR A 14 16.89 -20.92 5.99
C TYR A 14 15.98 -19.75 6.35
N CYS A 15 16.07 -18.60 5.67
CA CYS A 15 15.07 -17.53 5.79
C CYS A 15 13.69 -17.99 5.32
N THR A 16 13.61 -18.78 4.24
CA THR A 16 12.34 -19.35 3.77
C THR A 16 11.78 -20.34 4.79
N LEU A 17 12.61 -21.23 5.33
CA LEU A 17 12.20 -22.14 6.40
C LEU A 17 11.73 -21.39 7.64
N ALA A 18 12.45 -20.35 8.07
CA ALA A 18 12.04 -19.52 9.19
C ALA A 18 10.66 -18.89 8.96
N ASN A 19 10.42 -18.29 7.79
CA ASN A 19 9.11 -17.75 7.42
C ASN A 19 7.99 -18.80 7.47
N ILE A 20 8.25 -20.03 7.00
CA ILE A 20 7.28 -21.14 7.05
C ILE A 20 6.99 -21.53 8.50
N TYR A 21 8.04 -21.69 9.32
CA TYR A 21 7.89 -22.03 10.73
C TYR A 21 7.15 -20.94 11.51
N THR A 22 7.46 -19.66 11.29
CA THR A 22 6.74 -18.52 11.89
C THR A 22 5.25 -18.58 11.55
N ARG A 23 4.89 -18.80 10.28
CA ARG A 23 3.49 -18.91 9.84
C ARG A 23 2.77 -20.13 10.41
N SER A 24 3.53 -21.17 10.76
CA SER A 24 3.00 -22.41 11.34
C SER A 24 2.99 -22.38 12.88
N GLY A 25 3.33 -21.24 13.52
CA GLY A 25 3.41 -21.11 14.97
C GLY A 25 4.61 -21.83 15.61
N LEU A 26 5.54 -22.37 14.81
CA LEU A 26 6.71 -23.12 15.27
C LEU A 26 7.88 -22.18 15.56
N VAL A 27 7.72 -21.30 16.54
CA VAL A 27 8.62 -20.17 16.84
C VAL A 27 10.07 -20.63 17.10
N ASP A 28 10.28 -21.69 17.90
CA ASP A 28 11.64 -22.17 18.22
C ASP A 28 12.39 -22.68 16.99
N LYS A 29 11.68 -23.37 16.09
CA LYS A 29 12.24 -23.82 14.81
C LYS A 29 12.55 -22.64 13.90
N ALA A 30 11.73 -21.58 13.93
CA ALA A 30 12.00 -20.35 13.21
C ALA A 30 13.31 -19.70 13.70
N PHE A 31 13.49 -19.53 15.01
CA PHE A 31 14.74 -19.00 15.58
C PHE A 31 15.95 -19.88 15.27
N THR A 32 15.80 -21.20 15.34
CA THR A 32 16.87 -22.15 14.98
C THR A 32 17.30 -21.96 13.52
N ALA A 33 16.33 -21.88 12.60
CA ALA A 33 16.62 -21.61 11.19
C ALA A 33 17.29 -20.24 10.98
N LEU A 34 16.88 -19.20 11.71
CA LEU A 34 17.51 -17.87 11.62
C LEU A 34 18.93 -17.83 12.18
N GLY A 35 19.23 -18.61 13.21
CA GLY A 35 20.60 -18.79 13.70
C GLY A 35 21.51 -19.36 12.60
N ILE A 36 21.03 -20.39 11.89
CA ILE A 36 21.77 -20.98 10.76
C ILE A 36 21.88 -19.99 9.60
N ALA A 37 20.80 -19.26 9.27
CA ALA A 37 20.81 -18.25 8.21
C ALA A 37 21.84 -17.15 8.49
N LYS A 38 21.86 -16.65 9.73
CA LYS A 38 22.83 -15.64 10.21
C LYS A 38 24.27 -16.11 10.02
N ASN A 39 24.59 -17.33 10.43
CA ASN A 39 25.95 -17.88 10.33
C ASN A 39 26.40 -18.10 8.87
N LYS A 40 25.46 -18.11 7.92
CA LYS A 40 25.71 -18.23 6.48
C LYS A 40 25.75 -16.87 5.76
N LEU A 41 25.65 -15.76 6.47
CA LEU A 41 25.75 -14.43 5.88
C LEU A 41 27.19 -14.13 5.45
N SER A 42 27.31 -13.41 4.33
CA SER A 42 28.60 -12.97 3.81
C SER A 42 29.10 -11.74 4.59
N MET A 43 30.40 -11.68 4.85
CA MET A 43 31.04 -10.49 5.42
C MET A 43 31.30 -9.39 4.38
N THR A 44 31.09 -9.67 3.09
CA THR A 44 31.34 -8.74 1.98
C THR A 44 30.07 -8.35 1.22
N LYS A 45 28.96 -9.10 1.38
CA LYS A 45 27.68 -8.84 0.70
C LYS A 45 26.55 -8.55 1.70
N ARG A 46 25.89 -7.40 1.54
CA ARG A 46 24.80 -6.94 2.44
C ARG A 46 23.41 -7.51 2.17
N LEU A 47 23.19 -8.17 1.04
CA LEU A 47 21.85 -8.60 0.63
C LEU A 47 21.19 -9.50 1.68
N GLY A 48 21.90 -10.53 2.18
CA GLY A 48 21.30 -11.48 3.12
C GLY A 48 20.86 -10.88 4.46
N TYR A 49 21.52 -9.80 4.90
CA TYR A 49 21.19 -9.16 6.18
C TYR A 49 19.76 -8.63 6.20
N SER A 50 19.27 -8.01 5.11
CA SER A 50 17.90 -7.46 5.08
C SER A 50 16.83 -8.55 5.24
N PHE A 51 17.05 -9.72 4.63
CA PHE A 51 16.14 -10.86 4.74
C PHE A 51 16.12 -11.43 6.16
N VAL A 52 17.29 -11.66 6.75
CA VAL A 52 17.38 -12.22 8.10
C VAL A 52 16.82 -11.22 9.12
N MET A 53 17.13 -9.94 9.00
CA MET A 53 16.57 -8.85 9.83
C MET A 53 15.04 -8.81 9.77
N THR A 54 14.45 -8.93 8.58
CA THR A 54 12.99 -8.92 8.39
C THR A 54 12.31 -10.08 9.12
N ASN A 55 12.96 -11.25 9.15
CA ASN A 55 12.45 -12.41 9.89
C ASN A 55 12.54 -12.23 11.41
N TYR A 56 13.67 -11.73 11.93
CA TYR A 56 13.79 -11.41 13.36
C TYR A 56 12.73 -10.39 13.80
N ALA A 57 12.55 -9.31 13.03
CA ALA A 57 11.51 -8.32 13.31
C ALA A 57 10.08 -8.91 13.23
N ALA A 58 9.85 -9.90 12.34
CA ALA A 58 8.57 -10.59 12.27
C ALA A 58 8.28 -11.49 13.47
N LEU A 59 9.32 -11.97 14.16
CA LEU A 59 9.23 -12.72 15.41
C LEU A 59 9.23 -11.82 16.66
N GLY A 60 9.28 -10.49 16.50
CA GLY A 60 9.34 -9.55 17.61
C GLY A 60 10.73 -9.40 18.25
N ASP A 61 11.77 -10.03 17.72
CA ASP A 61 13.13 -9.96 18.26
C ASP A 61 13.86 -8.68 17.81
N LYS A 62 13.59 -7.58 18.51
CA LYS A 62 14.26 -6.27 18.30
C LYS A 62 15.78 -6.40 18.47
N GLU A 63 16.24 -7.16 19.44
CA GLU A 63 17.67 -7.25 19.76
C GLU A 63 18.45 -8.00 18.68
N GLY A 64 17.96 -9.16 18.22
CA GLY A 64 18.53 -9.90 17.10
C GLY A 64 18.56 -9.09 15.81
N PHE A 65 17.48 -8.37 15.53
CA PHE A 65 17.40 -7.41 14.43
C PHE A 65 18.47 -6.31 14.53
N LEU A 66 18.56 -5.59 15.66
CA LEU A 66 19.49 -4.48 15.84
C LEU A 66 20.95 -4.93 15.79
N ARG A 67 21.28 -6.07 16.40
CA ARG A 67 22.62 -6.67 16.30
C ARG A 67 22.99 -6.90 14.83
N LEU A 68 22.09 -7.49 14.04
CA LEU A 68 22.34 -7.71 12.61
C LEU A 68 22.46 -6.41 11.81
N TRP A 69 21.70 -5.39 12.17
CA TRP A 69 21.82 -4.06 11.56
C TRP A 69 23.23 -3.50 11.78
N GLU A 70 23.74 -3.50 13.02
CA GLU A 70 25.10 -3.04 13.31
C GLU A 70 26.17 -3.87 12.61
N PHE A 71 26.02 -5.19 12.55
CA PHE A 71 26.94 -6.04 11.77
C PHE A 71 26.93 -5.69 10.28
N SER A 72 25.76 -5.41 9.70
CA SER A 72 25.64 -5.07 8.28
C SER A 72 26.35 -3.76 7.90
N LYS A 73 26.52 -2.84 8.85
CA LYS A 73 27.27 -1.58 8.66
C LYS A 73 28.77 -1.81 8.50
N ARG A 74 29.31 -2.90 9.07
CA ARG A 74 30.74 -3.26 9.00
C ARG A 74 31.15 -3.83 7.65
N VAL A 75 30.20 -4.32 6.86
CA VAL A 75 30.45 -4.68 5.47
C VAL A 75 30.96 -3.43 4.74
N GLY A 76 31.94 -3.54 3.84
CA GLY A 76 32.50 -2.37 3.14
C GLY A 76 31.53 -1.72 2.14
N GLY A 77 31.78 -0.46 1.78
CA GLY A 77 31.03 0.29 0.75
C GLY A 77 29.76 0.97 1.25
N LYS A 78 29.02 1.63 0.34
CA LYS A 78 27.78 2.35 0.69
C LYS A 78 26.64 1.38 1.01
N ILE A 79 25.86 1.67 2.05
CA ILE A 79 24.65 0.91 2.37
C ILE A 79 23.58 1.20 1.29
N PRO A 80 23.03 0.16 0.61
CA PRO A 80 21.99 0.35 -0.39
C PRO A 80 20.69 0.91 0.20
N CYS A 81 19.95 1.68 -0.60
CA CYS A 81 18.64 2.22 -0.21
C CYS A 81 17.65 1.13 0.26
N GLY A 82 17.66 -0.05 -0.38
CA GLY A 82 16.82 -1.18 0.02
C GLY A 82 17.12 -1.71 1.43
N ASN A 83 18.37 -1.61 1.90
CA ASN A 83 18.72 -1.99 3.28
C ASN A 83 18.13 -1.00 4.28
N TYR A 84 18.22 0.31 4.01
CA TYR A 84 17.58 1.33 4.85
C TYR A 84 16.06 1.16 4.89
N MET A 85 15.41 0.93 3.73
CA MET A 85 13.98 0.62 3.69
C MET A 85 13.61 -0.58 4.57
N SER A 86 14.41 -1.65 4.51
CA SER A 86 14.16 -2.86 5.29
C SER A 86 14.25 -2.57 6.80
N VAL A 87 15.27 -1.85 7.24
CA VAL A 87 15.50 -1.49 8.65
C VAL A 87 14.40 -0.57 9.18
N ILE A 88 14.05 0.48 8.43
CA ILE A 88 12.95 1.41 8.80
C ILE A 88 11.64 0.63 8.88
N SER A 89 11.35 -0.25 7.91
CA SER A 89 10.14 -1.07 7.93
C SER A 89 10.10 -2.05 9.11
N CYS A 90 11.24 -2.64 9.49
CA CYS A 90 11.34 -3.51 10.66
C CYS A 90 11.05 -2.74 11.96
N LEU A 91 11.68 -1.57 12.14
CA LEU A 91 11.45 -0.71 13.30
C LEU A 91 9.99 -0.27 13.39
N VAL A 92 9.39 0.16 12.28
CA VAL A 92 7.95 0.50 12.23
C VAL A 92 7.08 -0.69 12.62
N LYS A 93 7.41 -1.91 12.16
CA LYS A 93 6.67 -3.12 12.51
C LYS A 93 6.77 -3.47 14.00
N LEU A 94 7.92 -3.18 14.62
CA LEU A 94 8.17 -3.37 16.04
C LEU A 94 7.59 -2.24 16.92
N GLY A 95 7.00 -1.20 16.32
CA GLY A 95 6.46 -0.04 17.04
C GLY A 95 7.49 1.04 17.38
N GLU A 96 8.74 0.88 16.94
CA GLU A 96 9.89 1.72 17.26
C GLU A 96 10.00 2.90 16.29
N ILE A 97 8.96 3.73 16.25
CA ILE A 97 8.85 4.86 15.32
C ILE A 97 9.99 5.89 15.51
N PRO A 98 10.38 6.31 16.73
CA PRO A 98 11.47 7.27 16.91
C PRO A 98 12.81 6.78 16.34
N GLU A 99 13.16 5.51 16.54
CA GLU A 99 14.35 4.90 15.96
C GLU A 99 14.25 4.80 14.44
N ALA A 100 13.06 4.50 13.90
CA ALA A 100 12.82 4.49 12.46
C ALA A 100 13.07 5.87 11.84
N GLU A 101 12.61 6.95 12.50
CA GLU A 101 12.89 8.33 12.10
C GLU A 101 14.40 8.64 12.18
N GLY A 102 15.12 8.13 13.18
CA GLY A 102 16.58 8.28 13.29
C GLY A 102 17.35 7.61 12.14
N VAL A 103 16.96 6.38 11.78
CA VAL A 103 17.53 5.68 10.62
C VAL A 103 17.19 6.41 9.32
N PHE A 104 15.97 6.94 9.20
CA PHE A 104 15.56 7.76 8.05
C PHE A 104 16.43 9.00 7.90
N ARG A 105 16.67 9.77 8.98
CA ARG A 105 17.56 10.95 8.93
C ARG A 105 18.98 10.59 8.50
N THR A 106 19.47 9.42 8.91
CA THR A 106 20.78 8.90 8.47
C THR A 106 20.80 8.57 6.98
N TRP A 107 19.74 7.92 6.48
CA TRP A 107 19.60 7.66 5.05
C TRP A 107 19.52 8.96 4.25
N GLU A 108 18.71 9.92 4.71
CA GLU A 108 18.45 11.18 4.03
C GLU A 108 19.72 12.03 3.89
N SER A 109 20.58 12.07 4.91
CA SER A 109 21.86 12.79 4.85
C SER A 109 22.90 12.17 3.93
N GLN A 110 22.75 10.88 3.59
CA GLN A 110 23.70 10.12 2.77
C GLN A 110 23.15 9.77 1.37
N CYS A 111 21.87 10.02 1.11
CA CYS A 111 21.24 9.64 -0.14
C CYS A 111 21.78 10.49 -1.29
N TRP A 112 22.10 9.83 -2.42
CA TRP A 112 22.50 10.53 -3.64
C TRP A 112 21.26 10.92 -4.46
N LYS A 113 20.34 9.97 -4.59
CA LYS A 113 19.05 10.15 -5.22
C LYS A 113 17.97 9.93 -4.16
N TYR A 114 17.11 10.92 -4.00
CA TYR A 114 16.00 10.84 -3.07
C TYR A 114 14.95 9.85 -3.60
N ASP A 115 14.78 8.73 -2.91
CA ASP A 115 13.84 7.67 -3.29
C ASP A 115 12.59 7.79 -2.42
N ILE A 116 11.46 8.18 -3.03
CA ILE A 116 10.17 8.38 -2.35
C ILE A 116 9.68 7.13 -1.60
N ARG A 117 10.16 5.93 -1.96
CA ARG A 117 9.77 4.69 -1.28
C ARG A 117 10.26 4.63 0.16
N VAL A 118 11.32 5.34 0.51
CA VAL A 118 11.83 5.39 1.90
C VAL A 118 10.92 6.20 2.81
N PRO A 119 10.62 7.50 2.56
CA PRO A 119 9.69 8.26 3.38
C PRO A 119 8.27 7.69 3.32
N ASN A 120 7.84 7.00 2.25
CA ASN A 120 6.55 6.31 2.22
C ASN A 120 6.36 5.34 3.39
N ILE A 121 7.43 4.71 3.90
CA ILE A 121 7.35 3.81 5.06
C ILE A 121 6.92 4.60 6.31
N LEU A 122 7.54 5.76 6.54
CA LEU A 122 7.20 6.63 7.66
C LEU A 122 5.86 7.36 7.46
N LEU A 123 5.53 7.77 6.24
CA LEU A 123 4.21 8.33 5.91
C LEU A 123 3.11 7.34 6.29
N ALA A 124 3.24 6.06 5.91
CA ALA A 124 2.28 5.03 6.29
C ALA A 124 2.22 4.80 7.81
N ALA A 125 3.35 4.88 8.50
CA ALA A 125 3.39 4.75 9.95
C ALA A 125 2.69 5.94 10.65
N HIS A 126 3.04 7.17 10.29
CA HIS A 126 2.45 8.38 10.86
C HIS A 126 0.97 8.50 10.54
N MET A 127 0.54 8.15 9.31
CA MET A 127 -0.88 8.10 8.96
C MET A 127 -1.66 7.11 9.83
N ARG A 128 -1.13 5.91 10.07
CA ARG A 128 -1.78 4.92 10.95
C ARG A 128 -1.86 5.38 12.41
N ASN A 129 -0.88 6.17 12.86
CA ASN A 129 -0.84 6.72 14.21
C ASN A 129 -1.56 8.06 14.35
N GLY A 130 -2.23 8.56 13.29
CA GLY A 130 -2.94 9.84 13.31
C GLY A 130 -2.04 11.08 13.43
N CYS A 131 -0.73 10.96 13.22
CA CYS A 131 0.24 12.06 13.33
C CYS A 131 0.25 12.93 12.06
N MET A 132 -0.86 13.64 11.78
CA MET A 132 -1.05 14.37 10.52
C MET A 132 0.01 15.46 10.28
N ASP A 133 0.42 16.19 11.32
CA ASP A 133 1.47 17.21 11.18
C ASP A 133 2.79 16.61 10.67
N LYS A 134 3.16 15.43 11.17
CA LYS A 134 4.35 14.71 10.70
C LYS A 134 4.20 14.23 9.27
N VAL A 135 2.99 13.83 8.85
CA VAL A 135 2.70 13.41 7.47
C VAL A 135 2.88 14.59 6.51
N GLU A 136 2.29 15.74 6.83
CA GLU A 136 2.36 16.94 5.98
C GLU A 136 3.80 17.48 5.90
N LEU A 137 4.51 17.55 7.03
CA LEU A 137 5.92 17.96 7.07
C LEU A 137 6.83 17.02 6.28
N LEU A 138 6.66 15.70 6.45
CA LEU A 138 7.48 14.70 5.75
C LEU A 138 7.22 14.73 4.23
N LEU A 139 5.96 14.86 3.81
CA LEU A 139 5.61 14.99 2.39
C LEU A 139 6.19 16.27 1.79
N PHE A 140 6.03 17.41 2.48
CA PHE A 140 6.60 18.68 2.06
C PHE A 140 8.14 18.60 1.92
N HIS A 141 8.81 18.00 2.90
CA HIS A 141 10.27 17.83 2.85
C HIS A 141 10.70 16.95 1.69
N ALA A 142 10.01 15.82 1.46
CA ALA A 142 10.30 14.92 0.34
C ALA A 142 10.16 15.65 -1.01
N LEU A 143 9.09 16.43 -1.20
CA LEU A 143 8.87 17.24 -2.40
C LEU A 143 9.99 18.28 -2.59
N LYS A 144 10.38 18.99 -1.53
CA LYS A 144 11.47 19.98 -1.55
C LYS A 144 12.82 19.35 -1.93
N LYS A 145 13.02 18.08 -1.60
CA LYS A 145 14.20 17.28 -1.99
C LYS A 145 14.11 16.68 -3.39
N GLY A 146 13.07 17.02 -4.17
CA GLY A 146 12.89 16.56 -5.54
C GLY A 146 12.29 15.16 -5.66
N ALA A 147 11.70 14.62 -4.58
CA ALA A 147 10.97 13.37 -4.66
C ALA A 147 9.66 13.56 -5.44
N ASN A 148 9.35 12.62 -6.32
CA ASN A 148 8.05 12.58 -7.00
C ASN A 148 7.14 11.56 -6.30
N PRO A 149 5.98 11.97 -5.77
CA PRO A 149 4.98 11.05 -5.23
C PRO A 149 4.63 9.98 -6.24
N ASN A 150 4.65 8.72 -5.82
CA ASN A 150 4.21 7.60 -6.64
C ASN A 150 2.79 7.16 -6.28
N TYR A 151 2.25 6.17 -6.99
CA TYR A 151 0.91 5.65 -6.71
C TYR A 151 0.76 5.22 -5.24
N LYS A 152 1.81 4.63 -4.65
CA LYS A 152 1.78 4.18 -3.25
C LYS A 152 1.78 5.35 -2.27
N THR A 153 2.45 6.46 -2.59
CA THR A 153 2.36 7.70 -1.82
C THR A 153 0.92 8.19 -1.77
N TRP A 154 0.25 8.30 -2.93
CA TRP A 154 -1.15 8.74 -2.98
C TRP A 154 -2.10 7.78 -2.28
N GLU A 155 -1.90 6.48 -2.41
CA GLU A 155 -2.68 5.46 -1.71
C GLU A 155 -2.58 5.62 -0.19
N ILE A 156 -1.37 5.74 0.37
CA ILE A 156 -1.14 5.99 1.81
C ILE A 156 -1.88 7.25 2.27
N LEU A 157 -1.79 8.33 1.50
CA LEU A 157 -2.41 9.59 1.85
C LEU A 157 -3.93 9.50 1.84
N MET A 158 -4.50 8.87 0.81
CA MET A 158 -5.95 8.66 0.70
C MET A 158 -6.49 7.77 1.83
N GLU A 159 -5.81 6.66 2.17
CA GLU A 159 -6.22 5.79 3.28
C GLU A 159 -6.32 6.56 4.60
N GLY A 160 -5.36 7.45 4.89
CA GLY A 160 -5.39 8.31 6.07
C GLY A 160 -6.49 9.37 5.99
N TRP A 161 -6.64 10.03 4.84
CA TRP A 161 -7.63 11.09 4.69
C TRP A 161 -9.08 10.61 4.73
N VAL A 162 -9.36 9.42 4.20
CA VAL A 162 -10.68 8.75 4.35
C VAL A 162 -11.02 8.59 5.83
N LYS A 163 -10.07 8.10 6.65
CA LYS A 163 -10.29 7.92 8.10
C LYS A 163 -10.51 9.26 8.82
N SER A 164 -9.84 10.32 8.38
CA SER A 164 -10.03 11.68 8.93
C SER A 164 -11.17 12.48 8.25
N LYS A 165 -11.98 11.87 7.39
CA LYS A 165 -13.08 12.50 6.64
C LYS A 165 -12.67 13.70 5.77
N GLN A 166 -11.41 13.76 5.31
CA GLN A 166 -10.90 14.83 4.43
C GLN A 166 -11.12 14.48 2.95
N MET A 167 -12.38 14.29 2.54
CA MET A 167 -12.72 13.71 1.24
C MET A 167 -12.30 14.54 0.03
N GLU A 168 -12.24 15.87 0.15
CA GLU A 168 -11.71 16.72 -0.93
C GLU A 168 -10.25 16.39 -1.28
N LYS A 169 -9.40 16.19 -0.25
CA LYS A 169 -8.01 15.75 -0.43
C LYS A 169 -7.95 14.35 -1.05
N VAL A 170 -8.86 13.46 -0.67
CA VAL A 170 -8.97 12.10 -1.23
C VAL A 170 -9.28 12.15 -2.73
N VAL A 171 -10.28 12.93 -3.13
CA VAL A 171 -10.68 13.09 -4.53
C VAL A 171 -9.53 13.69 -5.36
N GLU A 172 -8.84 14.69 -4.83
CA GLU A 172 -7.69 15.31 -5.50
C GLU A 172 -6.54 14.31 -5.68
N ALA A 173 -6.18 13.56 -4.63
CA ALA A 173 -5.15 12.54 -4.71
C ALA A 173 -5.54 11.36 -5.62
N MET A 174 -6.81 10.99 -5.66
CA MET A 174 -7.30 9.99 -6.61
C MET A 174 -7.08 10.46 -8.04
N LYS A 175 -7.42 11.71 -8.37
CA LYS A 175 -7.13 12.29 -9.70
C LYS A 175 -5.64 12.24 -10.03
N LYS A 176 -4.78 12.62 -9.08
CA LYS A 176 -3.31 12.54 -9.23
C LYS A 176 -2.85 11.10 -9.46
N GLY A 177 -3.28 10.15 -8.64
CA GLY A 177 -2.94 8.73 -8.79
C GLY A 177 -3.42 8.13 -10.11
N LEU A 178 -4.67 8.40 -10.52
CA LEU A 178 -5.24 7.87 -11.77
C LEU A 178 -4.52 8.40 -13.01
N SER A 179 -3.97 9.62 -12.95
CA SER A 179 -3.13 10.15 -14.03
C SER A 179 -1.84 9.33 -14.24
N MET A 180 -1.37 8.63 -13.21
CA MET A 180 -0.15 7.80 -13.24
C MET A 180 -0.41 6.37 -13.77
N VAL A 181 -1.67 5.92 -13.83
CA VAL A 181 -2.03 4.58 -14.33
C VAL A 181 -1.58 4.36 -15.78
N LYS A 182 -1.40 5.44 -16.55
CA LYS A 182 -0.81 5.38 -17.90
C LYS A 182 0.60 4.79 -17.92
N HIS A 183 1.32 4.86 -16.80
CA HIS A 183 2.73 4.51 -16.69
C HIS A 183 3.00 3.39 -15.68
N CYS A 184 1.95 2.86 -15.02
CA CYS A 184 2.07 1.74 -14.10
C CYS A 184 0.75 0.98 -13.94
N ILE A 185 0.85 -0.32 -13.65
CA ILE A 185 -0.31 -1.11 -13.27
C ILE A 185 -0.60 -0.79 -11.80
N TRP A 186 -1.52 0.15 -11.57
CA TRP A 186 -2.05 0.45 -10.24
C TRP A 186 -3.56 0.27 -10.23
N ARG A 187 -4.05 -0.49 -9.24
CA ARG A 187 -5.47 -0.64 -8.94
C ARG A 187 -5.69 -0.02 -7.56
N PRO A 188 -6.39 1.13 -7.45
CA PRO A 188 -6.70 1.71 -6.16
C PRO A 188 -7.50 0.70 -5.30
N PRO A 189 -7.28 0.69 -3.97
CA PRO A 189 -8.09 -0.13 -3.06
C PRO A 189 -9.59 0.14 -3.25
N PRO A 190 -10.44 -0.90 -3.39
CA PRO A 190 -11.88 -0.74 -3.58
C PRO A 190 -12.55 0.14 -2.52
N GLU A 191 -12.07 0.08 -1.28
CA GLU A 191 -12.58 0.85 -0.14
C GLU A 191 -12.45 2.36 -0.37
N ILE A 192 -11.36 2.80 -1.01
CA ILE A 192 -11.15 4.21 -1.34
C ILE A 192 -12.08 4.64 -2.47
N LEU A 193 -12.26 3.80 -3.49
CA LEU A 193 -13.20 4.08 -4.59
C LEU A 193 -14.63 4.20 -4.07
N LEU A 194 -15.03 3.31 -3.15
CA LEU A 194 -16.33 3.35 -2.50
C LEU A 194 -16.48 4.58 -1.62
N ALA A 195 -15.46 4.95 -0.82
CA ALA A 195 -15.50 6.16 -0.02
C ALA A 195 -15.73 7.43 -0.87
N ILE A 196 -15.11 7.51 -2.05
CA ILE A 196 -15.35 8.61 -3.00
C ILE A 196 -16.78 8.57 -3.57
N ALA A 197 -17.28 7.39 -3.95
CA ALA A 197 -18.64 7.24 -4.45
C ALA A 197 -19.69 7.65 -3.40
N GLU A 198 -19.51 7.21 -2.16
CA GLU A 198 -20.37 7.57 -1.03
C GLU A 198 -20.30 9.07 -0.70
N HIS A 199 -19.12 9.68 -0.80
CA HIS A 199 -18.97 11.13 -0.68
C HIS A 199 -19.77 11.87 -1.76
N TYR A 200 -19.69 11.48 -3.03
CA TYR A 200 -20.52 12.12 -4.05
C TYR A 200 -22.02 11.94 -3.84
N LYS A 201 -22.44 10.79 -3.29
CA LYS A 201 -23.83 10.53 -2.93
C LYS A 201 -24.29 11.46 -1.80
N GLU A 202 -23.52 11.56 -0.72
CA GLU A 202 -23.83 12.41 0.44
C GLU A 202 -24.03 13.89 0.04
N PHE A 203 -23.20 14.39 -0.86
CA PHE A 203 -23.28 15.77 -1.35
C PHE A 203 -24.18 15.94 -2.59
N GLN A 204 -24.89 14.87 -3.01
CA GLN A 204 -25.74 14.83 -4.22
C GLN A 204 -25.05 15.36 -5.48
N ASN A 205 -23.73 15.22 -5.57
CA ASN A 205 -22.94 15.72 -6.69
C ASN A 205 -22.90 14.70 -7.84
N VAL A 206 -24.05 14.58 -8.51
CA VAL A 206 -24.28 13.63 -9.59
C VAL A 206 -23.31 13.83 -10.76
N ASP A 207 -22.93 15.08 -11.05
CA ASP A 207 -22.10 15.42 -12.20
C ASP A 207 -20.64 14.99 -12.01
N ASP A 208 -20.06 15.18 -10.82
CA ASP A 208 -18.73 14.66 -10.51
C ASP A 208 -18.71 13.15 -10.36
N ALA A 209 -19.77 12.54 -9.80
CA ALA A 209 -19.93 11.09 -9.80
C ALA A 209 -19.96 10.50 -11.23
N LYS A 210 -20.70 11.13 -12.17
CA LYS A 210 -20.72 10.72 -13.59
C LYS A 210 -19.32 10.79 -14.21
N ARG A 211 -18.58 11.88 -13.96
CA ARG A 211 -17.19 12.04 -14.43
C ARG A 211 -16.28 10.96 -13.84
N PHE A 212 -16.42 10.68 -12.55
CA PHE A 212 -15.63 9.67 -11.86
C PHE A 212 -15.90 8.26 -12.41
N VAL A 213 -17.17 7.86 -12.54
CA VAL A 213 -17.57 6.58 -13.15
C VAL A 213 -17.03 6.46 -14.58
N LYS A 214 -17.12 7.51 -15.40
CA LYS A 214 -16.55 7.50 -16.76
C LYS A 214 -15.05 7.18 -16.75
N VAL A 215 -14.29 7.75 -15.81
CA VAL A 215 -12.85 7.46 -15.67
C VAL A 215 -12.61 6.03 -15.20
N LEU A 216 -13.35 5.54 -14.20
CA LEU A 216 -13.20 4.17 -13.68
C LEU A 216 -13.52 3.12 -14.75
N ARG A 217 -14.57 3.35 -15.56
CA ARG A 217 -14.92 2.47 -16.69
C ARG A 217 -13.81 2.37 -17.72
N ARG A 218 -13.26 3.51 -18.14
CA ARG A 218 -12.13 3.55 -19.09
C ARG A 218 -10.90 2.80 -18.57
N LEU A 219 -10.71 2.77 -17.25
CA LEU A 219 -9.58 2.09 -16.61
C LEU A 219 -9.91 0.65 -16.17
N HIS A 220 -11.10 0.14 -16.47
CA HIS A 220 -11.58 -1.16 -16.03
C HIS A 220 -11.49 -1.35 -14.49
N LEU A 221 -11.84 -0.29 -13.74
CA LEU A 221 -11.85 -0.25 -12.27
C LEU A 221 -13.26 -0.30 -11.67
N MET A 222 -14.31 -0.40 -12.50
CA MET A 222 -15.67 -0.56 -12.01
C MET A 222 -15.89 -1.93 -11.37
N ASN A 223 -16.81 -1.99 -10.42
CA ASN A 223 -17.33 -3.23 -9.84
C ASN A 223 -18.83 -3.07 -9.54
N LEU A 224 -19.49 -4.17 -9.19
CA LEU A 224 -20.92 -4.20 -8.91
C LEU A 224 -21.33 -3.24 -7.78
N HIS A 225 -20.51 -3.10 -6.73
CA HIS A 225 -20.84 -2.22 -5.61
C HIS A 225 -20.81 -0.73 -5.99
N LEU A 226 -19.82 -0.32 -6.80
CA LEU A 226 -19.74 1.03 -7.37
C LEU A 226 -20.93 1.32 -8.29
N TYR A 227 -21.36 0.34 -9.08
CA TYR A 227 -22.56 0.45 -9.90
C TYR A 227 -23.83 0.64 -9.05
N LYS A 228 -24.00 -0.14 -7.98
CA LYS A 228 -25.13 0.01 -7.04
C LYS A 228 -25.15 1.40 -6.40
N SER A 229 -24.01 1.89 -5.92
CA SER A 229 -23.90 3.23 -5.31
C SER A 229 -24.25 4.32 -6.33
N PHE A 230 -23.78 4.18 -7.58
CA PHE A 230 -24.09 5.11 -8.66
C PHE A 230 -25.57 5.14 -9.05
N VAL A 231 -26.25 3.98 -9.11
CA VAL A 231 -27.69 3.92 -9.40
C VAL A 231 -28.51 4.51 -8.26
N ARG A 232 -28.20 4.20 -7.00
CA ARG A 232 -28.86 4.78 -5.82
C ARG A 232 -28.83 6.30 -5.83
N MET A 233 -27.66 6.88 -6.10
CA MET A 233 -27.50 8.33 -6.20
C MET A 233 -28.41 8.96 -7.29
N HIS A 234 -28.63 8.27 -8.40
CA HIS A 234 -29.51 8.73 -9.48
C HIS A 234 -31.00 8.67 -9.10
N ILE A 235 -31.41 7.60 -8.43
CA ILE A 235 -32.75 7.45 -7.84
C ILE A 235 -33.03 8.61 -6.87
N GLU A 236 -32.12 8.86 -5.92
CA GLU A 236 -32.25 9.93 -4.91
C GLU A 236 -32.32 11.33 -5.57
N ALA A 237 -31.50 11.56 -6.59
CA ALA A 237 -31.49 12.83 -7.32
C ALA A 237 -32.63 12.98 -8.35
N LYS A 238 -33.50 11.97 -8.50
CA LYS A 238 -34.53 11.89 -9.56
C LYS A 238 -33.97 12.17 -10.96
N ARG A 239 -32.75 11.70 -11.22
CA ARG A 239 -32.07 11.87 -12.51
C ARG A 239 -31.91 10.50 -13.16
N MET A 240 -32.31 10.38 -14.42
CA MET A 240 -32.08 9.16 -15.20
C MET A 240 -30.59 8.98 -15.52
N THR A 241 -30.07 7.75 -15.38
CA THR A 241 -28.89 7.31 -16.14
C THR A 241 -29.27 6.26 -17.17
N PRO A 242 -29.25 6.59 -18.48
CA PRO A 242 -29.61 5.63 -19.51
C PRO A 242 -28.55 4.53 -19.64
N ASN A 243 -29.02 3.31 -19.93
CA ASN A 243 -28.23 2.15 -20.34
C ASN A 243 -27.31 1.52 -19.27
N ILE A 244 -27.62 1.59 -17.97
CA ILE A 244 -26.81 0.93 -16.92
C ILE A 244 -26.53 -0.55 -17.23
N VAL A 245 -27.54 -1.30 -17.69
CA VAL A 245 -27.37 -2.72 -18.05
C VAL A 245 -26.31 -2.91 -19.15
N LYS A 246 -26.39 -2.13 -20.24
CA LYS A 246 -25.38 -2.17 -21.32
C LYS A 246 -24.02 -1.68 -20.85
N MET A 247 -23.97 -0.79 -19.86
CA MET A 247 -22.71 -0.33 -19.28
C MET A 247 -22.04 -1.45 -18.50
N MET A 248 -22.79 -2.18 -17.68
CA MET A 248 -22.30 -3.33 -16.91
C MET A 248 -21.83 -4.47 -17.80
N ASP A 249 -22.61 -4.79 -18.83
CA ASP A 249 -22.26 -5.81 -19.84
C ASP A 249 -20.92 -5.49 -20.53
N ARG A 250 -20.73 -4.25 -21.00
CA ARG A 250 -19.45 -3.79 -21.58
C ARG A 250 -18.28 -3.83 -20.61
N ASP A 251 -18.56 -3.69 -19.32
CA ASP A 251 -17.55 -3.73 -18.27
C ASP A 251 -17.32 -5.17 -17.75
N GLY A 252 -18.06 -6.17 -18.26
CA GLY A 252 -17.97 -7.57 -17.86
C GLY A 252 -18.48 -7.84 -16.44
N ILE A 253 -19.46 -7.09 -15.97
CA ILE A 253 -19.98 -7.16 -14.59
C ILE A 253 -21.40 -7.73 -14.62
N GLU A 254 -21.56 -8.90 -14.03
CA GLU A 254 -22.86 -9.55 -13.92
C GLU A 254 -23.76 -8.86 -12.88
N PRO A 255 -25.01 -8.52 -13.23
CA PRO A 255 -25.95 -7.90 -12.29
C PRO A 255 -26.57 -8.94 -11.37
N ASP A 256 -26.54 -8.65 -10.06
CA ASP A 256 -27.31 -9.39 -9.06
C ASP A 256 -28.74 -8.86 -8.91
N GLU A 257 -29.52 -9.49 -8.02
CA GLU A 257 -30.93 -9.14 -7.85
C GLU A 257 -31.11 -7.71 -7.32
N GLU A 258 -30.24 -7.27 -6.41
CA GLU A 258 -30.31 -5.94 -5.81
C GLU A 258 -30.18 -4.84 -6.88
N ILE A 259 -29.18 -4.92 -7.77
CA ILE A 259 -29.02 -3.88 -8.79
C ILE A 259 -30.13 -3.93 -9.84
N ARG A 260 -30.70 -5.10 -10.15
CA ARG A 260 -31.84 -5.22 -11.06
C ARG A 260 -33.07 -4.51 -10.50
N LEU A 261 -33.33 -4.64 -9.19
CA LEU A 261 -34.40 -3.92 -8.51
C LEU A 261 -34.15 -2.40 -8.51
N LEU A 262 -32.92 -1.97 -8.24
CA LEU A 262 -32.55 -0.55 -8.29
C LEU A 262 -32.75 0.04 -9.70
N ILE A 263 -32.38 -0.68 -10.75
CA ILE A 263 -32.57 -0.23 -12.14
C ILE A 263 -34.07 -0.08 -12.44
N LYS A 264 -34.91 -1.07 -12.09
CA LYS A 264 -36.37 -0.98 -12.26
C LYS A 264 -36.97 0.21 -11.52
N GLN A 265 -36.53 0.46 -10.28
CA GLN A 265 -36.96 1.61 -9.49
C GLN A 265 -36.58 2.93 -10.18
N MET A 266 -35.34 3.04 -10.67
CA MET A 266 -34.86 4.22 -11.38
C MET A 266 -35.68 4.50 -12.65
N ASP A 267 -36.03 3.45 -13.42
CA ASP A 267 -36.83 3.57 -14.64
C ASP A 267 -38.27 4.03 -14.34
N SER A 268 -38.83 3.68 -13.17
CA SER A 268 -40.18 4.10 -12.76
C SER A 268 -40.27 5.58 -12.34
N ILE A 269 -39.17 6.19 -11.90
CA ILE A 269 -39.13 7.58 -11.39
C ILE A 269 -39.28 8.63 -12.50
N CYS A 270 -39.13 8.26 -13.77
CA CYS A 270 -39.24 9.18 -14.91
C CYS A 270 -40.57 9.08 -15.68
N ILE A 271 -41.55 8.32 -15.17
CA ILE A 271 -42.88 8.16 -15.78
C ILE A 271 -43.93 9.09 -15.13
N ASP A 272 -43.60 9.71 -14.00
CA ASP A 272 -44.40 10.72 -13.29
C ASP A 272 -43.80 12.12 -13.43
#